data_AF-A0A836RQK1-F1
#
_entry.id   AF-A0A836RQK1-F1
#
_cell.length_a   1.000
_cell.length_b   1.000
_cell.length_c   1.000
_cell.angle_alpha   90.00
_cell.angle_beta   90.00
_cell.angle_gamma   90.00
#
_symmetry.space_group_name_H-M   'P 1'
#
loop_
_entity.id
_entity.type
_entity.pdbx_description
1 polymer ?
#
loop_
_entity_poly.entity_id
_entity_poly.type
_entity_poly.pdbx_seq_one_letter_code
_entity_poly.pdbx_strand_id
1 'polypeptide(L)'
;MQPLLSALRIAASGALGWVREYWQQGLCPVCGSATRVGYMRGEGRRQFLRCQVCGMEWVFPRARCPYCGADSPGDVVFYRPLESRQWLRLYRCRRCGAYWKIVDEEDEAAAERGLPPRELYDTYTFVLDAVAEMLASKRR
;
A
#
# COMPACT_ATOMS: atom_id res chain seq x y z
N MET A 1 8.04 10.82 -7.27
CA MET A 1 7.24 11.80 -6.51
C MET A 1 7.32 13.15 -7.21
N GLN A 2 6.21 13.89 -7.34
CA GLN A 2 6.22 15.22 -7.93
C GLN A 2 6.74 16.25 -6.92
N PRO A 3 7.77 17.07 -7.25
CA PRO A 3 8.42 17.97 -6.31
C PRO A 3 7.45 18.96 -5.64
N LEU A 4 6.56 19.59 -6.41
CA LEU A 4 5.58 20.55 -5.92
C LEU A 4 4.65 19.95 -4.85
N LEU A 5 4.08 18.78 -5.14
CA LEU A 5 3.15 18.12 -4.22
C LEU A 5 3.87 17.55 -2.99
N SER A 6 5.13 17.16 -3.13
CA SER A 6 5.97 16.79 -1.98
C SER A 6 6.22 17.99 -1.06
N ALA A 7 6.55 19.15 -1.64
CA ALA A 7 6.72 20.38 -0.88
C ALA A 7 5.43 20.81 -0.16
N LEU A 8 4.28 20.73 -0.84
CA LEU A 8 2.97 21.01 -0.25
C LEU A 8 2.67 20.10 0.96
N ARG A 9 2.92 18.79 0.83
CA ARG A 9 2.77 17.83 1.94
C ARG A 9 3.63 18.23 3.15
N ILE A 10 4.87 18.64 2.92
CA ILE A 10 5.79 19.05 3.99
C ILE A 10 5.28 20.33 4.66
N ALA A 11 4.93 21.34 3.88
CA ALA A 11 4.42 22.62 4.37
C ALA A 11 3.11 22.45 5.17
N ALA A 12 2.22 21.55 4.75
CA ALA A 12 0.94 21.30 5.42
C ALA A 12 1.02 20.27 6.57
N SER A 13 2.20 19.74 6.90
CA SER A 13 2.36 18.62 7.83
C SER A 13 1.74 18.84 9.21
N GLY A 14 1.81 20.06 9.75
CA GLY A 14 1.17 20.42 11.03
C GLY A 14 -0.35 20.37 10.97
N ALA A 15 -0.95 20.84 9.88
CA ALA A 15 -2.40 20.80 9.66
C ALA A 15 -2.90 19.37 9.34
N LEU A 16 -2.04 18.52 8.79
CA LEU A 16 -2.34 17.13 8.41
C LEU A 16 -2.06 16.11 9.53
N GLY A 17 -1.83 16.55 10.77
CA GLY A 17 -1.56 15.63 11.88
C GLY A 17 -2.65 14.57 12.07
N TRP A 18 -3.91 15.01 12.07
CA TRP A 18 -5.09 14.14 12.20
C TRP A 18 -5.24 13.14 11.04
N VAL A 19 -4.79 13.53 9.85
CA VAL A 19 -4.93 12.73 8.64
C VAL A 19 -4.17 11.40 8.75
N ARG A 20 -3.05 11.36 9.47
CA ARG A 20 -2.23 10.15 9.57
C ARG A 20 -2.96 8.99 10.26
N GLU A 21 -3.86 9.29 11.19
CA GLU A 21 -4.56 8.26 11.98
C GLU A 21 -6.05 8.13 11.65
N TYR A 22 -6.73 9.24 11.34
CA TYR A 22 -8.18 9.25 11.17
C TYR A 22 -8.64 9.17 9.71
N TRP A 23 -7.75 9.42 8.75
CA TRP A 23 -8.11 9.35 7.34
C TRP A 23 -8.17 7.90 6.86
N GLN A 24 -9.37 7.33 6.81
CA GLN A 24 -9.58 5.94 6.39
C GLN A 24 -10.03 5.79 4.93
N GLN A 25 -9.72 6.77 4.07
CA GLN A 25 -9.99 6.68 2.64
C GLN A 25 -8.77 6.15 1.90
N GLY A 26 -9.00 5.46 0.77
CA GLY A 26 -7.91 4.98 -0.08
C GLY A 26 -7.35 6.02 -1.05
N LEU A 27 -7.90 7.24 -1.02
CA LEU A 27 -7.41 8.38 -1.77
C LEU A 27 -6.41 9.18 -0.93
N CYS A 28 -5.40 9.74 -1.58
CA CYS A 28 -4.44 10.60 -0.93
C CYS A 28 -5.12 11.89 -0.43
N PRO A 29 -4.99 12.23 0.86
CA PRO A 29 -5.61 13.42 1.44
C PRO A 29 -4.93 14.74 1.00
N VAL A 30 -3.76 14.66 0.35
CA VAL A 30 -3.01 15.83 -0.13
C VAL A 30 -3.28 16.10 -1.60
N CYS A 31 -3.26 15.07 -2.45
CA CYS A 31 -3.32 15.22 -3.91
C CYS A 31 -4.47 14.47 -4.58
N GLY A 32 -5.31 13.77 -3.83
CA GLY A 32 -6.45 13.01 -4.35
C GLY A 32 -6.09 11.72 -5.10
N SER A 33 -4.80 11.44 -5.36
CA SER A 33 -4.38 10.22 -6.07
C SER A 33 -4.79 8.95 -5.31
N ALA A 34 -5.26 7.94 -6.05
CA ALA A 34 -5.37 6.58 -5.53
C ALA A 34 -3.98 6.00 -5.22
N THR A 35 -3.91 5.11 -4.24
CA THR A 35 -2.66 4.47 -3.81
C THR A 35 -2.63 2.99 -4.18
N ARG A 36 -1.51 2.56 -4.77
CA ARG A 36 -1.27 1.16 -5.18
C ARG A 36 -0.25 0.42 -4.31
N VAL A 37 0.47 1.12 -3.43
CA VAL A 37 1.44 0.53 -2.50
C VAL A 37 1.15 0.93 -1.06
N GLY A 38 1.46 0.02 -0.15
CA GLY A 38 1.50 0.28 1.27
C GLY A 38 2.58 -0.54 1.93
N TYR A 39 2.65 -0.42 3.24
CA TYR A 39 3.58 -1.19 4.06
C TYR A 39 2.95 -1.53 5.40
N MET A 40 3.49 -2.52 6.10
CA MET A 40 3.14 -2.83 7.48
C MET A 40 4.35 -2.56 8.37
N ARG A 41 4.10 -1.91 9.51
CA ARG A 41 5.13 -1.55 10.48
C ARG A 41 4.57 -1.58 11.90
N GLY A 42 5.46 -1.83 12.86
CA GLY A 42 5.25 -1.75 14.29
C GLY A 42 4.49 -2.93 14.87
N GLU A 43 4.31 -2.89 16.19
CA GLU A 43 3.53 -3.88 16.93
C GLU A 43 2.11 -4.02 16.35
N GLY A 44 1.69 -5.28 16.17
CA GLY A 44 0.41 -5.59 15.53
C GLY A 44 0.37 -5.44 13.99
N ARG A 45 1.52 -5.15 13.35
CA ARG A 45 1.66 -5.03 11.88
C ARG A 45 0.62 -4.06 11.30
N ARG A 46 0.61 -2.84 11.82
CA ARG A 46 -0.30 -1.77 11.37
C ARG A 46 -0.01 -1.45 9.90
N GLN A 47 -1.05 -1.41 9.08
CA GLN A 47 -0.93 -1.14 7.65
C GLN A 47 -1.02 0.35 7.36
N PHE A 48 -0.13 0.81 6.50
CA PHE A 48 -0.07 2.17 5.99
C PHE A 48 -0.21 2.14 4.47
N LEU A 49 -0.91 3.12 3.90
CA LEU A 49 -0.85 3.43 2.48
C LEU A 49 0.16 4.54 2.25
N ARG A 50 0.86 4.49 1.11
CA ARG A 50 1.82 5.52 0.70
C ARG A 50 1.49 6.04 -0.70
N CYS A 51 1.28 7.35 -0.81
CA CYS A 51 1.02 7.99 -2.09
C CYS A 51 2.30 8.09 -2.94
N GLN A 52 2.27 7.55 -4.16
CA GLN A 52 3.41 7.61 -5.10
C GLN A 52 3.67 9.01 -5.67
N VAL A 53 2.64 9.87 -5.62
CA VAL A 53 2.70 11.22 -6.17
C VAL A 53 3.37 12.17 -5.18
N CYS A 54 2.83 12.31 -3.97
CA CYS A 54 3.30 13.29 -2.98
C CYS A 54 4.09 12.69 -1.81
N GLY A 55 4.12 11.36 -1.65
CA GLY A 55 4.79 10.69 -0.54
C GLY A 55 4.04 10.71 0.79
N MET A 56 2.75 11.12 0.81
CA MET A 56 1.94 11.07 2.03
C MET A 56 1.71 9.63 2.48
N GLU A 57 1.83 9.41 3.79
CA GLU A 57 1.64 8.11 4.45
C GLU A 57 0.56 8.24 5.51
N TRP A 58 -0.38 7.31 5.53
CA TRP A 58 -1.47 7.28 6.50
C TRP A 58 -1.87 5.84 6.85
N VAL A 59 -2.40 5.65 8.05
CA VAL A 59 -2.91 4.36 8.51
C VAL A 59 -4.15 3.99 7.70
N PHE A 60 -4.24 2.74 7.27
CA PHE A 60 -5.40 2.25 6.53
C PHE A 60 -5.82 0.84 6.98
N PRO A 61 -7.12 0.55 7.12
CA PRO A 61 -7.58 -0.76 7.56
C PRO A 61 -7.16 -1.90 6.62
N ARG A 62 -6.66 -3.02 7.20
CA ARG A 62 -6.15 -4.17 6.43
C ARG A 62 -7.21 -4.91 5.61
N ALA A 63 -8.42 -5.01 6.14
CA ALA A 63 -9.52 -5.76 5.54
C ALA A 63 -10.43 -4.89 4.65
N ARG A 64 -10.01 -3.66 4.33
CA ARG A 64 -10.80 -2.73 3.50
C ARG A 64 -10.15 -2.54 2.13
N CYS A 65 -10.96 -2.43 1.09
CA CYS A 65 -10.50 -2.09 -0.24
C CYS A 65 -10.28 -0.56 -0.35
N PRO A 66 -9.09 -0.07 -0.71
CA PRO A 66 -8.85 1.36 -0.88
C PRO A 66 -9.54 1.97 -2.11
N TYR A 67 -10.05 1.13 -3.03
CA TYR A 67 -10.67 1.60 -4.27
C TYR A 67 -12.19 1.69 -4.19
N CYS A 68 -12.85 0.64 -3.71
CA CYS A 68 -14.33 0.59 -3.63
C CYS A 68 -14.89 0.60 -2.21
N GLY A 69 -14.02 0.63 -1.19
CA GLY A 69 -14.42 0.72 0.21
C GLY A 69 -14.97 -0.58 0.83
N ALA A 70 -15.09 -1.66 0.06
CA ALA A 70 -15.56 -2.96 0.54
C ALA A 70 -14.72 -3.50 1.71
N ASP A 71 -15.38 -3.95 2.78
CA ASP A 71 -14.79 -4.30 4.07
C ASP A 71 -15.41 -5.54 4.73
N SER A 72 -16.27 -6.28 4.02
CA SER A 72 -16.87 -7.50 4.57
C SER A 72 -15.84 -8.66 4.59
N PRO A 73 -15.98 -9.63 5.51
CA PRO A 73 -15.09 -10.79 5.56
C PRO A 73 -15.00 -11.49 4.20
N GLY A 74 -13.77 -11.62 3.67
CA GLY A 74 -13.51 -12.26 2.37
C GLY A 74 -13.55 -11.32 1.15
N ASP A 75 -13.96 -10.06 1.30
CA ASP A 75 -13.91 -9.07 0.20
C ASP A 75 -12.48 -8.79 -0.24
N VAL A 76 -11.55 -8.75 0.72
CA VAL A 76 -10.13 -8.55 0.49
C VAL A 76 -9.38 -9.85 0.75
N VAL A 77 -8.62 -10.30 -0.25
CA VAL A 77 -7.73 -11.46 -0.16
C VAL A 77 -6.29 -11.02 -0.39
N PHE A 78 -5.33 -11.69 0.24
CA PHE A 78 -3.92 -11.44 0.01
C PHE A 78 -3.20 -12.71 -0.44
N TYR A 79 -2.13 -12.53 -1.20
CA TYR A 79 -1.26 -13.56 -1.74
C TYR A 79 0.19 -13.26 -1.39
N ARG A 80 0.99 -14.31 -1.17
CA ARG A 80 2.45 -14.25 -1.04
C ARG A 80 3.08 -15.07 -2.17
N PRO A 81 3.12 -14.53 -3.39
CA PRO A 81 3.44 -15.32 -4.58
C PRO A 81 4.94 -15.64 -4.73
N LEU A 82 5.80 -15.04 -3.91
CA LEU A 82 7.25 -15.17 -4.00
C LEU A 82 7.78 -15.86 -2.74
N GLU A 83 8.20 -17.11 -2.87
CA GLU A 83 8.70 -17.91 -1.73
C GLU A 83 9.91 -17.25 -1.06
N SER A 84 10.83 -16.69 -1.84
CA SER A 84 12.02 -15.99 -1.35
C SER A 84 11.76 -14.56 -0.88
N ARG A 85 10.53 -14.04 -1.04
CA ARG A 85 10.13 -12.66 -0.68
C ARG A 85 8.71 -12.65 -0.07
N GLN A 86 8.49 -13.45 0.96
CA GLN A 86 7.16 -13.58 1.61
C GLN A 86 6.65 -12.26 2.23
N TRP A 87 7.57 -11.34 2.52
CA TRP A 87 7.29 -9.97 2.95
C TRP A 87 6.65 -9.10 1.87
N LEU A 88 6.71 -9.51 0.59
CA LEU A 88 5.96 -8.90 -0.49
C LEU A 88 4.58 -9.54 -0.61
N ARG A 89 3.53 -8.76 -0.33
CA ARG A 89 2.14 -9.23 -0.35
C ARG A 89 1.34 -8.52 -1.44
N LEU A 90 0.61 -9.31 -2.23
CA LEU A 90 -0.36 -8.79 -3.19
C LEU A 90 -1.75 -8.88 -2.60
N TYR A 91 -2.39 -7.75 -2.38
CA TYR A 91 -3.79 -7.68 -1.95
C TYR A 91 -4.69 -7.51 -3.17
N ARG A 92 -5.87 -8.12 -3.13
CA ARG A 92 -6.87 -8.02 -4.20
C ARG A 92 -8.28 -7.96 -3.61
N CYS A 93 -9.10 -7.10 -4.19
CA CYS A 93 -10.51 -7.03 -3.89
C CYS A 93 -11.30 -7.97 -4.80
N ARG A 94 -12.16 -8.82 -4.22
CA ARG A 94 -13.10 -9.67 -4.96
C ARG A 94 -14.28 -8.89 -5.55
N ARG A 95 -14.66 -7.76 -4.94
CA ARG A 95 -15.80 -6.93 -5.38
C ARG A 95 -15.49 -6.11 -6.63
N CYS A 96 -14.42 -5.32 -6.61
CA CYS A 96 -14.06 -4.46 -7.76
C CYS A 96 -12.91 -5.00 -8.62
N GLY A 97 -12.30 -6.13 -8.23
CA GLY A 97 -11.18 -6.74 -8.95
C GLY A 97 -9.83 -6.04 -8.78
N ALA A 98 -9.81 -4.82 -8.24
CA ALA A 98 -8.59 -4.02 -8.04
C ALA A 98 -7.59 -4.71 -7.10
N TYR A 99 -6.31 -4.39 -7.27
CA TYR A 99 -5.23 -4.91 -6.45
C TYR A 99 -4.32 -3.78 -5.93
N TRP A 100 -3.59 -4.08 -4.86
CA TRP A 100 -2.54 -3.21 -4.32
C TRP A 100 -1.47 -4.05 -3.64
N LYS A 101 -0.29 -3.45 -3.47
CA LYS A 101 0.93 -4.12 -3.02
C LYS A 101 1.24 -3.69 -1.59
N ILE A 102 1.63 -4.61 -0.73
CA ILE A 102 2.01 -4.33 0.65
C ILE A 102 3.39 -4.91 0.93
N VAL A 103 4.29 -4.08 1.44
CA VAL A 103 5.60 -4.48 1.96
C VAL A 103 5.49 -4.73 3.47
N ASP A 104 5.79 -5.93 3.94
CA ASP A 104 5.87 -6.21 5.37
C ASP A 104 7.26 -5.80 5.90
N GLU A 105 7.36 -4.65 6.57
CA GLU A 105 8.63 -4.18 7.13
C GLU A 105 9.02 -4.95 8.40
N GLU A 106 8.06 -5.66 9.02
CA GLU A 106 8.22 -6.45 10.24
C GLU A 106 8.45 -7.95 9.93
N ASP A 107 8.90 -8.27 8.73
CA ASP A 107 9.34 -9.60 8.36
C ASP A 107 10.84 -9.73 8.61
N GLU A 108 11.26 -10.79 9.30
CA GLU A 108 12.67 -10.97 9.72
C GLU A 108 13.62 -11.03 8.52
N ALA A 109 13.24 -11.76 7.46
CA ALA A 109 14.04 -11.87 6.26
C ALA A 109 14.12 -10.54 5.48
N ALA A 110 13.08 -9.70 5.57
CA ALA A 110 13.11 -8.35 5.02
C ALA A 110 14.07 -7.44 5.80
N ALA A 111 14.04 -7.53 7.13
CA ALA A 111 14.89 -6.74 8.02
C ALA A 111 16.38 -7.06 7.84
N GLU A 112 16.74 -8.35 7.77
CA GLU A 112 18.14 -8.79 7.54
C GLU A 112 18.69 -8.35 6.18
N ARG A 113 17.84 -8.40 5.15
CA ARG A 113 18.26 -8.11 3.76
C ARG A 113 18.40 -6.62 3.49
N GLY A 114 17.80 -5.77 4.32
CA GLY A 114 17.70 -4.34 4.11
C GLY A 114 16.62 -4.00 3.07
N LEU A 115 15.63 -3.22 3.50
CA LEU A 115 14.59 -2.70 2.63
C LEU A 115 15.06 -1.42 1.93
N PRO A 116 14.66 -1.20 0.65
CA PRO A 116 14.94 0.08 0.00
C PRO A 116 14.17 1.23 0.69
N PRO A 117 14.53 2.49 0.42
CA PRO A 117 13.70 3.62 0.79
C PRO A 117 12.26 3.45 0.31
N ARG A 118 11.28 3.88 1.11
CA ARG A 118 9.84 3.72 0.83
C ARG A 118 9.41 4.38 -0.48
N GLU A 119 10.13 5.42 -0.90
CA GLU A 119 9.99 6.09 -2.20
C GLU A 119 10.12 5.14 -3.38
N LEU A 120 10.86 4.04 -3.21
CA LEU A 120 11.12 3.04 -4.24
C LEU A 120 10.20 1.83 -4.13
N TYR A 121 9.28 1.78 -3.17
CA TYR A 121 8.43 0.60 -2.97
C TYR A 121 7.58 0.28 -4.20
N ASP A 122 7.11 1.27 -4.97
CA ASP A 122 6.36 0.98 -6.20
C ASP A 122 7.16 0.14 -7.19
N THR A 123 8.37 0.62 -7.49
CA THR A 123 9.32 0.00 -8.41
C THR A 123 9.81 -1.33 -7.87
N TYR A 124 10.16 -1.38 -6.58
CA TYR A 124 10.68 -2.59 -5.95
C TYR A 124 9.64 -3.72 -5.91
N THR A 125 8.36 -3.37 -5.81
CA THR A 125 7.26 -4.32 -5.82
C THR A 125 6.68 -4.61 -7.20
N PHE A 126 7.30 -4.12 -8.29
CA PHE A 126 6.85 -4.33 -9.68
C PHE A 126 6.54 -5.80 -10.03
N VAL A 127 7.30 -6.74 -9.49
CA VAL A 127 7.07 -8.18 -9.70
C VAL A 127 5.65 -8.61 -9.30
N LEU A 128 5.04 -7.94 -8.32
CA LEU A 128 3.66 -8.22 -7.91
C LEU A 128 2.63 -7.70 -8.93
N ASP A 129 2.94 -6.67 -9.70
CA ASP A 129 2.09 -6.21 -10.80
C ASP A 129 2.03 -7.26 -11.90
N ALA A 130 3.18 -7.85 -12.27
CA ALA A 130 3.24 -8.96 -13.21
C ALA A 130 2.43 -10.17 -12.71
N VAL A 131 2.53 -10.52 -11.42
CA VAL A 131 1.72 -11.58 -10.81
C VAL A 131 0.23 -11.24 -10.86
N ALA A 132 -0.15 -9.98 -10.61
CA ALA A 132 -1.55 -9.55 -10.66
C ALA A 132 -2.16 -9.74 -12.06
N GLU A 133 -1.41 -9.38 -13.12
CA GLU A 133 -1.78 -9.63 -14.51
C GLU A 133 -1.94 -11.13 -14.81
N MET A 134 -1.00 -11.97 -14.37
CA MET A 134 -1.10 -13.42 -14.52
C MET A 134 -2.34 -13.99 -13.83
N LEU A 135 -2.65 -13.54 -12.61
CA LEU A 135 -3.85 -13.97 -11.87
C LEU A 135 -5.15 -13.47 -12.50
N ALA A 136 -5.12 -12.34 -13.23
CA ALA A 136 -6.26 -11.85 -13.99
C ALA A 136 -6.48 -12.69 -15.27
N SER A 137 -5.40 -13.07 -15.96
CA SER A 137 -5.46 -13.87 -17.20
C SER A 137 -5.99 -15.30 -16.98
N LYS A 138 -5.61 -15.98 -15.89
CA LYS A 138 -6.07 -17.35 -15.55
C LYS A 138 -7.58 -17.46 -15.23
N ARG A 139 -8.29 -16.34 -15.13
CA ARG A 139 -9.75 -16.30 -14.87
C ARG A 139 -10.59 -16.04 -16.12
N ARG A 140 -9.94 -15.78 -17.26
CA ARG A 140 -10.60 -15.70 -18.58
C ARG A 140 -10.52 -17.06 -19.25
#